data_AF-A0A3S4HNN7-F1
#
_entry.id   AF-A0A3S4HNN7-F1
#
_cell.length_a   1.000
_cell.length_b   1.000
_cell.length_c   1.000
_cell.angle_alpha   90.00
_cell.angle_beta   90.00
_cell.angle_gamma   90.00
#
_symmetry.space_group_name_H-M   'P 1'
#
loop_
_entity.id
_entity.type
_entity.pdbx_description
1 polymer ?
#
loop_
_entity_poly.entity_id
_entity_poly.type
_entity_poly.pdbx_seq_one_letter_code
_entity_poly.pdbx_strand_id
1 'polypeptide(L)' 'MPILFSEAVNLHPLVIILSVIVFGGLWGFWGVFFAIPLATLVKAVVHAWPDDMLVDMEKE' A
#
# COMPACT_ATOMS: atom_id res chain seq x y z
N MET A 1 5.93 -6.37 -25.12
CA MET A 1 6.63 -6.98 -23.98
C MET A 1 6.12 -6.32 -22.70
N PRO A 2 5.34 -7.00 -21.84
CA PRO A 2 4.74 -6.34 -20.68
C PRO A 2 5.72 -6.37 -19.50
N ILE A 3 6.61 -5.38 -19.46
CA ILE A 3 7.57 -5.13 -18.36
C ILE A 3 6.95 -4.19 -17.30
N LEU A 4 5.82 -3.55 -17.64
CA LEU A 4 5.11 -2.54 -16.82
C LEU A 4 4.19 -3.15 -15.74
N PHE A 5 3.93 -4.45 -15.80
CA PHE A 5 3.17 -5.21 -14.78
C PHE A 5 4.08 -5.91 -13.76
N SER A 6 5.30 -5.43 -13.56
CA SER A 6 6.17 -5.88 -12.46
C SER A 6 6.62 -4.71 -11.59
N GLU A 7 6.63 -3.50 -12.17
CA GLU A 7 7.07 -2.28 -11.49
C GLU A 7 5.97 -1.68 -10.59
N ALA A 8 4.71 -1.65 -11.05
CA ALA A 8 3.60 -1.10 -10.25
C ALA A 8 2.89 -2.12 -9.34
N VAL A 9 2.91 -3.42 -9.67
CA VAL A 9 2.08 -4.44 -8.99
C VAL A 9 2.79 -5.23 -7.89
N ASN A 10 4.03 -4.87 -7.55
CA ASN A 10 4.61 -5.29 -6.27
C ASN A 10 4.11 -4.48 -5.06
N LEU A 11 3.33 -3.40 -5.26
CA LEU A 11 2.99 -2.49 -4.15
C LEU A 11 1.81 -2.93 -3.27
N HIS A 12 0.94 -3.85 -3.69
CA HIS A 12 -0.33 -4.07 -2.97
C HIS A 12 -0.34 -5.28 -2.02
N PRO A 13 0.25 -6.45 -2.35
CA PRO A 13 0.36 -7.57 -1.40
C PRO A 13 1.61 -7.49 -0.50
N LEU A 14 2.69 -6.92 -1.03
CA LEU A 14 3.98 -6.85 -0.33
C LEU A 14 3.91 -5.94 0.90
N VAL A 15 3.15 -4.84 0.83
CA VAL A 15 2.98 -3.91 1.95
C VAL A 15 2.20 -4.54 3.11
N ILE A 16 1.27 -5.46 2.80
CA ILE A 16 0.53 -6.22 3.81
C ILE A 16 1.47 -7.20 4.51
N ILE A 17 2.29 -7.93 3.75
CA ILE A 17 3.27 -8.89 4.28
C ILE A 17 4.33 -8.16 5.13
N LEU A 18 4.84 -7.02 4.65
CA LEU A 18 5.81 -6.19 5.37
C LEU A 18 5.22 -5.66 6.68
N SER A 19 3.97 -5.19 6.66
CA SER A 19 3.25 -4.76 7.86
C SER A 19 3.11 -5.87 8.88
N VAL A 20 2.76 -7.09 8.46
CA VAL A 20 2.63 -8.23 9.37
C VAL A 20 3.99 -8.68 9.94
N ILE A 21 5.06 -8.68 9.14
CA ILE A 21 6.41 -9.08 9.58
C ILE A 21 7.00 -8.05 10.55
N VAL A 22 6.89 -6.75 10.24
CA VAL A 22 7.40 -5.67 11.10
C VAL A 22 6.63 -5.66 12.41
N PHE A 23 5.30 -5.62 12.40
CA PHE A 23 4.54 -5.48 13.64
C PHE A 23 4.41 -6.80 14.42
N GLY A 24 4.28 -7.94 13.72
CA GLY A 24 4.30 -9.26 14.35
C GLY A 24 5.68 -9.63 14.91
N GLY A 25 6.77 -9.16 14.28
CA GLY A 25 8.14 -9.37 14.75
C GLY A 25 8.58 -8.42 15.87
N LEU A 26 8.19 -7.15 15.82
CA LEU A 26 8.57 -6.14 16.84
C LEU A 26 7.74 -6.20 18.12
N TRP A 27 6.47 -6.62 18.05
CA TRP A 27 5.56 -6.67 19.22
C TRP A 27 4.99 -8.05 19.56
N GLY A 28 5.26 -9.08 18.75
CA GLY A 28 4.73 -10.43 18.94
C GLY A 28 3.22 -10.51 18.65
N PHE A 29 2.50 -11.28 19.47
CA PHE A 29 1.06 -11.57 19.27
C PHE A 29 0.18 -10.30 19.20
N TRP A 30 0.55 -9.24 19.92
CA TRP A 30 -0.17 -7.95 19.91
C TRP A 30 -0.06 -7.22 18.56
N GLY A 31 1.00 -7.48 17.78
CA GLY A 31 1.20 -6.92 16.45
C GLY A 31 0.17 -7.39 15.42
N VAL A 32 -0.42 -8.57 15.62
CA VAL A 32 -1.44 -9.13 14.71
C VAL A 32 -2.76 -8.35 14.82
N PHE A 33 -3.13 -7.88 16.02
CA PHE A 33 -4.30 -7.02 16.20
C PHE A 33 -4.13 -5.64 15.58
N PHE A 34 -2.90 -5.09 15.65
CA PHE A 34 -2.57 -3.79 15.05
C PHE A 34 -2.46 -3.84 13.52
N ALA A 35 -2.37 -5.02 12.91
CA ALA A 35 -2.33 -5.17 11.45
C ALA A 35 -3.58 -4.60 10.76
N ILE A 36 -4.76 -4.68 11.40
CA ILE A 36 -6.02 -4.15 10.85
C ILE A 36 -6.03 -2.61 10.83
N PRO A 37 -5.77 -1.91 11.96
CA PRO A 37 -5.54 -0.47 11.97
C PRO A 37 -4.47 -0.04 10.96
N LEU A 38 -3.37 -0.77 10.87
CA LEU A 38 -2.23 -0.38 10.05
C LEU A 38 -2.49 -0.56 8.54
N ALA A 39 -3.16 -1.64 8.13
CA ALA A 39 -3.62 -1.81 6.75
C ALA A 39 -4.58 -0.68 6.34
N THR A 40 -5.43 -0.25 7.27
CA THR A 40 -6.32 0.90 7.08
C THR A 40 -5.54 2.20 6.95
N LEU A 41 -4.47 2.36 7.74
CA LEU A 41 -3.60 3.54 7.70
C LEU A 41 -2.79 3.62 6.40
N VAL A 42 -2.19 2.52 5.95
CA VAL A 42 -1.51 2.45 4.65
C VAL A 42 -2.49 2.78 3.52
N LYS A 43 -3.68 2.17 3.53
CA LYS A 43 -4.72 2.45 2.54
C LYS A 43 -5.15 3.91 2.55
N ALA A 44 -5.32 4.49 3.74
CA ALA A 44 -5.68 5.89 3.90
C ALA A 44 -4.57 6.82 3.42
N VAL A 45 -3.31 6.49 3.69
CA VAL A 45 -2.14 7.26 3.21
C VAL A 45 -2.03 7.18 1.69
N VAL A 46 -2.19 5.99 1.10
CA VAL A 46 -2.19 5.83 -0.37
C VAL A 46 -3.37 6.57 -1.00
N HIS A 47 -4.55 6.53 -0.38
CA HIS A 47 -5.74 7.22 -0.88
C HIS A 47 -5.70 8.74 -0.69
N ALA A 48 -5.03 9.21 0.37
CA ALA A 48 -4.83 10.62 0.66
C ALA A 48 -3.57 11.18 -0.02
N TRP A 49 -2.73 10.31 -0.61
CA TRP A 49 -1.62 10.74 -1.43
C TRP A 49 -2.22 11.33 -2.71
N PRO A 50 -1.95 12.61 -3.02
CA PRO A 50 -2.41 13.19 -4.26
C PRO A 50 -1.81 12.40 -5.42
N ASP A 51 -2.65 11.80 -6.26
CA ASP A 51 -2.24 11.29 -7.56
C ASP A 51 -1.77 12.50 -8.37
N ASP A 52 -0.48 12.77 -8.30
CA ASP A 52 0.18 13.75 -9.15
C ASP A 52 0.35 13.10 -10.53
N MET A 53 -0.73 12.99 -11.29
CA MET A 53 -0.69 12.66 -12.72
C MET A 53 -1.99 13.05 -13.45
N LEU A 54 -1.94 14.25 -14.02
CA LEU A 54 -2.54 14.70 -15.29
C LEU A 54 -4.05 14.47 -15.48
N VAL A 55 -4.84 15.48 -15.10
CA VAL A 55 -6.15 15.75 -15.71
C VAL A 55 -5.93 16.88 -16.73
N ASP A 56 -5.25 16.53 -17.82
CA ASP A 56 -4.99 17.43 -18.93
C ASP A 56 -5.56 16.75 -20.18
N MET A 57 -6.62 17.33 -20.74
CA MET A 57 -7.18 17.04 -22.08
C MET A 57 -8.09 15.81 -22.26
N GLU A 58 -9.26 15.80 -21.63
CA GLU A 58 -10.45 15.21 -22.28
C GLU A 58 -11.65 16.15 -22.14
N LYS A 59 -11.49 17.33 -22.75
CA LYS A 59 -12.58 18.25 -23.03
C LYS A 59 -12.31 18.96 -24.35
N GLU A 60 -12.26 18.18 -25.44
CA GLU A 60 -12.50 18.65 -26.81
C GLU A 60 -13.36 17.64 -27.57
#